data_AF-A0A9D7PWR7-F1
#
_entry.id   AF-A0A9D7PWR7-F1
#
_cell.length_a   1.000
_cell.length_b   1.000
_cell.length_c   1.000
_cell.angle_alpha   90.00
_cell.angle_beta   90.00
_cell.angle_gamma   90.00
#
_symmetry.space_group_name_H-M   'P 1'
#
loop_
_entity.id
_entity.type
_entity.pdbx_description
1 polymer ?
#
loop_
_entity_poly.entity_id
_entity_poly.type
_entity_poly.pdbx_seq_one_letter_code
_entity_poly.pdbx_strand_id
1 'polypeptide(L)'
;MRRPLPGKETDVLHFVFSDGLAAISVFIETLGNPFNRKLGLSSRGAIHVYNKEKGDYLVTVVGEVPPRTVMQVADSVRYKGQ
;
A
#
# COMPACT_ATOMS: atom_id res chain seq x y z
N MET A 1 5.74 11.22 -0.10
CA MET A 1 5.01 12.50 -0.25
C MET A 1 3.59 12.33 0.27
N ARG A 2 3.03 13.32 0.96
CA ARG A 2 1.61 13.35 1.32
C ARG A 2 0.82 14.06 0.22
N ARG A 3 -0.26 13.46 -0.29
CA ARG A 3 -1.08 14.07 -1.35
C ARG A 3 -2.55 13.64 -1.26
N PRO A 4 -3.50 14.49 -1.70
CA PRO A 4 -4.87 14.07 -1.90
C PRO A 4 -4.93 13.05 -3.06
N LEU A 5 -5.81 12.05 -2.94
CA LEU A 5 -6.11 11.10 -4.01
C LEU A 5 -7.60 11.12 -4.35
N PRO A 6 -8.00 11.01 -5.63
CA PRO A 6 -9.40 10.90 -6.01
C PRO A 6 -10.09 9.73 -5.29
N GLY A 7 -11.26 9.98 -4.73
CA GLY A 7 -12.02 8.96 -3.98
C GLY A 7 -11.50 8.67 -2.56
N LYS A 8 -10.53 9.45 -2.06
CA LYS A 8 -10.05 9.39 -0.68
C LYS A 8 -10.41 10.68 0.06
N GLU A 9 -10.98 10.53 1.25
CA GLU A 9 -11.40 11.66 2.09
C GLU A 9 -10.23 12.29 2.85
N THR A 10 -9.13 11.55 3.03
CA THR A 10 -7.95 12.02 3.75
C THR A 10 -6.71 11.99 2.87
N ASP A 11 -5.75 12.85 3.22
CA ASP A 11 -4.43 12.87 2.63
C ASP A 11 -3.74 11.50 2.74
N VAL A 12 -3.21 11.01 1.63
CA VAL A 12 -2.52 9.72 1.56
C VAL A 12 -1.02 9.93 1.53
N LEU A 13 -0.30 9.19 2.37
CA LEU A 13 1.15 9.08 2.26
C LEU A 13 1.50 8.11 1.15
N HIS A 14 2.28 8.57 0.19
CA HIS A 14 2.71 7.81 -0.97
C HIS A 14 4.24 7.76 -1.05
N PHE A 15 4.80 6.55 -1.01
CA PHE A 15 6.22 6.29 -1.22
C PHE A 15 6.40 5.48 -2.49
N VAL A 16 7.44 5.80 -3.26
CA VAL A 16 7.83 5.03 -4.44
C VAL A 16 9.26 4.56 -4.22
N PHE A 17 9.47 3.27 -4.42
CA PHE A 17 10.79 2.64 -4.37
C PHE A 17 11.07 1.98 -5.71
N SER A 18 12.32 2.01 -6.13
CA SER A 18 12.78 1.33 -7.35
C SER A 18 14.23 0.89 -7.18
N ASP A 19 14.58 -0.19 -7.86
CA ASP A 19 15.95 -0.71 -7.98
C ASP A 19 16.55 -0.46 -9.38
N GLY A 20 15.85 0.28 -10.24
CA GLY A 20 16.25 0.55 -11.62
C GLY A 20 15.67 -0.41 -12.67
N LEU A 21 15.06 -1.52 -12.25
CA LEU A 21 14.35 -2.46 -13.14
C LEU A 21 12.88 -2.57 -12.78
N ALA A 22 12.56 -2.69 -11.49
CA ALA A 22 11.22 -2.74 -10.96
C ALA A 22 10.92 -1.52 -10.09
N ALA A 23 9.64 -1.24 -9.90
CA ALA A 23 9.17 -0.21 -8.98
C ALA A 23 7.97 -0.70 -8.17
N ILE A 24 7.90 -0.23 -6.93
CA ILE A 24 6.77 -0.42 -6.04
C ILE A 24 6.27 0.93 -5.51
N SER A 25 4.96 1.04 -5.37
CA SER A 25 4.27 2.16 -4.75
C SER A 25 3.63 1.70 -3.44
N VAL A 26 3.86 2.43 -2.37
CA VAL A 26 3.28 2.19 -1.04
C VAL A 26 2.39 3.36 -0.67
N PHE A 27 1.11 3.07 -0.46
CA PHE A 27 0.09 4.02 -0.01
C PHE A 27 -0.26 3.72 1.43
N ILE A 28 -0.31 4.76 2.26
CA ILE A 28 -0.72 4.66 3.66
C ILE A 28 -1.78 5.72 3.90
N GLU A 29 -2.96 5.27 4.31
CA GLU A 29 -4.11 6.13 4.61
C GLU A 29 -4.73 5.72 5.94
N THR A 30 -5.45 6.63 6.59
CA THR A 30 -6.23 6.29 7.78
C THR A 30 -7.40 5.38 7.40
N LEU A 31 -7.77 4.46 8.29
CA LEU A 31 -8.92 3.59 8.07
C LEU A 31 -10.21 4.43 8.01
N GLY A 32 -10.76 4.60 6.80
CA GLY A 32 -12.08 5.21 6.57
C GLY A 32 -13.23 4.22 6.84
N ASN A 33 -14.31 4.26 6.07
CA ASN A 33 -15.45 3.35 6.25
C ASN A 33 -15.05 1.85 6.02
N PRO A 34 -15.33 0.93 6.96
CA PRO A 34 -14.97 -0.48 6.85
C PRO A 34 -15.70 -1.26 5.74
N PHE A 35 -16.88 -0.82 5.30
CA PHE A 35 -17.75 -1.60 4.43
C PHE A 35 -17.23 -1.83 3.00
N ASN A 36 -16.15 -1.18 2.57
CA ASN A 36 -15.61 -1.28 1.20
C ASN A 36 -14.12 -1.62 1.11
N ARG A 37 -13.50 -2.12 2.19
CA ARG A 37 -12.06 -2.45 2.18
C ARG A 37 -11.82 -3.83 1.58
N LYS A 38 -11.11 -3.89 0.45
CA LYS A 38 -10.60 -5.15 -0.11
C LYS A 38 -9.23 -5.46 0.47
N LEU A 39 -9.18 -6.24 1.53
CA LEU A 39 -7.93 -6.72 2.13
C LEU A 39 -7.36 -7.93 1.37
N GLY A 40 -6.06 -8.16 1.53
CA GLY A 40 -5.36 -9.31 0.97
C GLY A 40 -4.71 -9.02 -0.38
N LEU A 41 -4.29 -10.11 -1.03
CA LEU A 41 -3.56 -10.09 -2.29
C LEU A 41 -4.55 -10.09 -3.47
N SER A 42 -4.27 -9.24 -4.45
CA SER A 42 -4.92 -9.23 -5.75
C SER A 42 -3.88 -9.02 -6.85
N SER A 43 -4.23 -9.36 -8.09
CA SER A 43 -3.29 -9.33 -9.20
C SER A 43 -3.98 -8.94 -10.50
N ARG A 44 -3.26 -8.22 -11.36
CA ARG A 44 -3.70 -7.87 -12.70
C ARG A 44 -2.50 -7.99 -13.64
N GLY A 45 -2.39 -9.14 -14.31
CA GLY A 45 -1.19 -9.46 -15.09
C GLY A 45 0.03 -9.59 -14.18
N ALA A 46 1.13 -8.90 -14.53
CA ALA A 46 2.35 -8.88 -13.72
C ALA A 46 2.26 -7.95 -12.49
N ILE A 47 1.23 -7.11 -12.40
CA ILE A 47 1.05 -6.19 -11.29
C ILE A 47 0.39 -6.93 -10.13
N HIS A 48 1.04 -6.90 -8.98
CA HIS A 48 0.51 -7.40 -7.72
C HIS A 48 0.15 -6.24 -6.80
N VAL A 49 -0.99 -6.38 -6.13
CA VAL A 49 -1.52 -5.40 -5.18
C VAL A 49 -1.80 -6.13 -3.86
N TYR A 50 -1.24 -5.63 -2.76
CA TYR A 50 -1.51 -6.15 -1.44
C TYR A 50 -2.03 -5.06 -0.51
N ASN A 51 -3.20 -5.29 0.07
CA ASN A 51 -3.86 -4.40 1.03
C ASN A 51 -3.81 -5.03 2.42
N LYS A 52 -3.30 -4.31 3.41
CA LYS A 52 -3.18 -4.79 4.80
C LYS A 52 -3.47 -3.68 5.80
N GLU A 53 -4.29 -4.00 6.79
CA GLU A 53 -4.53 -3.12 7.93
C GLU A 53 -3.37 -3.20 8.93
N LYS A 54 -3.00 -2.05 9.47
CA LYS A 54 -1.91 -1.93 10.42
C LYS A 54 -2.21 -0.85 11.46
N GLY A 55 -2.85 -1.26 12.55
CA GLY A 55 -3.46 -0.33 13.51
C GLY A 55 -4.59 0.44 12.81
N ASP A 56 -4.60 1.76 12.96
CA ASP A 56 -5.62 2.64 12.36
C ASP A 56 -5.33 3.03 10.90
N TYR A 57 -4.42 2.30 10.23
CA TYR A 57 -3.99 2.60 8.87
C TYR A 57 -4.24 1.43 7.91
N LEU A 58 -4.62 1.76 6.67
CA LEU A 58 -4.57 0.84 5.54
C LEU A 58 -3.28 1.06 4.77
N VAL A 59 -2.51 -0.02 4.59
CA VAL A 59 -1.30 -0.05 3.78
C VAL A 59 -1.61 -0.78 2.48
N THR A 60 -1.42 -0.10 1.36
CA THR A 60 -1.54 -0.69 0.02
C THR A 60 -0.19 -0.67 -0.67
N VAL A 61 0.30 -1.84 -1.09
CA VAL A 61 1.53 -1.97 -1.88
C VAL A 61 1.18 -2.45 -3.27
N VAL A 62 1.67 -1.76 -4.30
CA VAL A 62 1.44 -2.07 -5.72
C VAL A 62 2.76 -2.12 -6.45
N GLY A 63 2.96 -3.13 -7.31
CA GLY A 63 4.09 -3.13 -8.24
C GLY A 63 4.21 -4.39 -9.08
N GLU A 64 5.08 -4.32 -10.09
CA GLU A 64 5.43 -5.44 -10.98
C GLU A 64 6.55 -6.28 -10.36
N VAL A 65 6.24 -6.88 -9.21
CA VAL A 65 7.17 -7.71 -8.42
C VAL A 65 6.43 -8.96 -7.92
N PRO A 66 7.10 -10.06 -7.55
CA PRO A 66 6.43 -11.25 -7.03
C PRO A 66 5.47 -10.93 -5.86
N PRO A 67 4.36 -11.70 -5.69
CA PRO A 67 3.39 -11.48 -4.61
C PRO A 67 4.03 -11.39 -3.21
N ARG A 68 5.04 -12.21 -2.97
CA ARG A 68 5.76 -12.25 -1.69
C ARG A 68 6.45 -10.91 -1.39
N THR A 69 6.93 -10.20 -2.41
CA THR A 69 7.59 -8.91 -2.25
C THR A 69 6.61 -7.84 -1.78
N VAL A 70 5.43 -7.70 -2.41
CA VAL A 70 4.43 -6.71 -1.97
C VAL A 70 3.91 -7.01 -0.56
N MET A 71 3.78 -8.28 -0.20
CA MET A 71 3.40 -8.71 1.16
C MET A 71 4.49 -8.35 2.19
N GLN A 72 5.75 -8.67 1.91
CA GLN A 72 6.87 -8.35 2.79
C GLN A 72 7.03 -6.86 3.03
N VAL A 73 6.85 -6.04 1.99
CA VAL A 73 6.91 -4.57 2.12
C VAL A 73 5.77 -4.06 3.01
N ALA A 74 4.53 -4.53 2.80
CA ALA A 74 3.42 -4.12 3.67
C ALA A 74 3.67 -4.52 5.14
N ASP A 75 4.23 -5.72 5.34
CA ASP A 75 4.58 -6.27 6.64
C ASP A 75 5.74 -5.55 7.32
N SER A 76 6.57 -4.81 6.59
CA SER A 76 7.72 -4.07 7.12
C SER A 76 7.41 -2.62 7.45
N VAL A 77 6.31 -2.04 6.94
CA VAL A 77 5.91 -0.65 7.25
C VAL A 77 5.76 -0.48 8.76
N ARG A 78 6.41 0.51 9.38
CA ARG A 78 6.30 0.82 10.82
C ARG A 78 6.11 2.32 11.01
N TYR A 79 5.41 2.71 12.08
CA TYR A 79 5.36 4.12 12.46
C TYR A 79 6.72 4.50 13.05
N LYS A 80 7.27 5.65 12.63
CA LYS A 80 8.53 6.15 13.17
C LYS A 80 8.28 6.66 14.59
N GLY A 81 8.56 5.82 15.58
CA GLY A 81 8.24 6.06 17.00
C GLY A 81 7.72 4.83 17.75
N GLN A 82 7.52 3.71 17.04
CA GLN A 82 7.42 2.36 17.59
C GLN A 82 8.74 1.60 17.42
#